data_AF-A0A3P1UK42-F1
#
_entry.id   AF-A0A3P1UK42-F1
#
_cell.length_a   1.000
_cell.length_b   1.000
_cell.length_c   1.000
_cell.angle_alpha   90.00
_cell.angle_beta   90.00
_cell.angle_gamma   90.00
#
_symmetry.space_group_name_H-M   'P 1'
#
loop_
_entity.id
_entity.type
_entity.pdbx_description
1 polymer ?
#
loop_
_entity_poly.entity_id
_entity_poly.type
_entity_poly.pdbx_seq_one_letter_code
_entity_poly.pdbx_strand_id
1 'polypeptide(L)' 'MRRSIDYLETHYAEPVAIGKVSAIAGLSELHFMRSFRAATRIPVHSYLTRIRLGRAKGQLSRGVGAAETALRVVFFDQ' A
#
# COMPACT_ATOMS: atom_id res chain seq x y z
N MET A 1 4.82 -8.18 11.77
CA MET A 1 3.63 -7.47 11.22
C MET A 1 3.76 -5.95 11.27
N ARG A 2 4.06 -5.32 12.41
CA ARG A 2 4.19 -3.85 12.50
C ARG A 2 5.20 -3.27 11.50
N ARG A 3 6.46 -3.77 11.50
CA ARG A 3 7.51 -3.31 10.57
C ARG A 3 7.14 -3.41 9.09
N SER A 4 6.42 -4.46 8.69
CA SER A 4 5.94 -4.61 7.32
C SER A 4 4.81 -3.63 6.97
N ILE A 5 3.93 -3.30 7.93
CA ILE A 5 2.90 -2.27 7.74
C ILE A 5 3.55 -0.89 7.62
N ASP A 6 4.49 -0.55 8.51
CA ASP A 6 5.23 0.72 8.48
C ASP A 6 5.95 0.89 7.12
N TYR A 7 6.56 -0.20 6.61
CA TYR A 7 7.17 -0.20 5.28
C TYR A 7 6.15 0.08 4.17
N LEU A 8 4.99 -0.59 4.19
CA LEU A 8 3.92 -0.36 3.20
C LEU A 8 3.40 1.07 3.24
N GLU A 9 3.24 1.65 4.43
CA GLU A 9 2.75 3.03 4.60
C GLU A 9 3.79 4.10 4.22
N THR A 10 5.07 3.76 4.26
CA THR A 10 6.15 4.66 3.86
C THR A 10 6.40 4.58 2.35
N HIS A 11 6.38 3.38 1.78
CA HIS A 11 6.73 3.11 0.38
C HIS A 11 5.50 2.86 -0.52
N TYR A 12 4.30 3.27 -0.11
CA TYR A 12 3.07 3.03 -0.86
C TYR A 12 3.10 3.61 -2.28
N ALA A 13 3.89 4.66 -2.51
CA ALA A 13 4.05 5.34 -3.79
C ALA A 13 5.12 4.73 -4.69
N GLU A 14 5.67 3.58 -4.33
CA GLU A 14 6.67 2.86 -5.14
C GLU A 14 6.12 1.46 -5.50
N PRO A 15 6.68 0.79 -6.52
CA PRO A 15 6.45 -0.63 -6.74
C PRO A 15 6.93 -1.43 -5.51
N VAL A 16 5.99 -2.08 -4.83
CA VAL A 16 6.29 -2.89 -3.63
C VAL A 16 6.33 -4.37 -4.01
N ALA A 17 7.51 -4.97 -3.90
CA ALA A 17 7.67 -6.42 -4.04
C ALA A 17 7.24 -7.15 -2.75
N ILE A 18 6.30 -8.09 -2.87
CA ILE A 18 5.78 -8.86 -1.71
C ILE A 18 6.89 -9.59 -0.97
N GLY A 19 7.85 -10.20 -1.68
CA GLY A 19 9.01 -10.87 -1.08
C GLY A 19 9.86 -9.97 -0.18
N LYS A 20 10.01 -8.68 -0.52
CA LYS A 20 10.72 -7.72 0.33
C LYS A 20 9.95 -7.45 1.63
N VAL A 21 8.63 -7.28 1.51
CA VAL A 21 7.78 -6.98 2.68
C VAL A 21 7.63 -8.19 3.60
N SER A 22 7.53 -9.39 3.02
CA SER A 22 7.48 -10.64 3.79
C SER A 22 8.81 -10.90 4.51
N ALA A 23 9.94 -10.61 3.87
CA ALA A 23 11.26 -10.70 4.50
C ALA A 23 11.40 -9.75 5.70
N ILE A 24 10.90 -8.50 5.60
CA ILE A 24 10.84 -7.55 6.74
C ILE A 24 10.00 -8.11 7.89
N ALA A 25 8.95 -8.87 7.59
CA ALA A 25 8.12 -9.54 8.58
C ALA A 25 8.73 -10.85 9.13
N GLY A 26 9.84 -11.34 8.56
CA GLY A 26 10.45 -12.63 8.90
C GLY A 26 9.61 -13.83 8.45
N LEU A 27 8.83 -13.68 7.38
CA LEU A 27 7.90 -14.70 6.89
C LEU A 27 8.14 -15.01 5.41
N SER A 28 7.80 -16.23 5.00
CA SER A 28 7.61 -16.53 3.57
C SER A 28 6.42 -15.72 3.02
N GLU A 29 6.39 -15.48 1.71
CA GLU A 29 5.33 -14.68 1.07
C GLU A 29 3.93 -15.23 1.37
N LEU A 30 3.75 -16.54 1.31
CA LEU A 30 2.47 -17.20 1.59
C LEU A 30 2.02 -16.96 3.05
N HIS A 31 2.92 -17.18 4.02
CA HIS A 31 2.62 -16.96 5.43
C HIS A 31 2.38 -15.48 5.73
N PHE A 32 3.13 -14.60 5.07
CA PHE A 32 2.94 -13.16 5.17
C PHE A 32 1.55 -12.76 4.68
N MET A 33 1.12 -13.16 3.49
CA MET A 33 -0.20 -12.82 2.96
C MET A 33 -1.34 -13.28 3.87
N ARG A 34 -1.26 -14.52 4.39
CA ARG A 34 -2.25 -15.07 5.33
C ARG A 34 -2.27 -14.30 6.65
N SER A 35 -1.10 -14.11 7.24
CA SER A 35 -0.95 -13.40 8.53
C SER A 35 -1.37 -11.94 8.40
N PHE A 36 -1.05 -11.30 7.28
CA PHE A 36 -1.40 -9.92 6.99
C PHE A 36 -2.90 -9.77 6.89
N ARG A 37 -3.57 -10.59 6.08
CA ARG A 37 -5.04 -10.58 5.97
C ARG A 37 -5.72 -10.89 7.30
N ALA A 38 -5.17 -11.78 8.11
CA ALA A 38 -5.70 -12.06 9.45
C ALA A 38 -5.60 -10.81 10.35
N ALA A 39 -4.48 -10.09 10.30
CA ALA A 39 -4.21 -8.90 11.13
C ALA A 39 -4.96 -7.64 10.65
N THR A 40 -5.03 -7.39 9.35
CA THR A 40 -5.58 -6.14 8.77
C THR A 40 -6.98 -6.30 8.20
N ARG A 41 -7.49 -7.55 8.17
CA ARG A 41 -8.76 -7.96 7.56
C ARG A 41 -8.85 -7.77 6.04
N ILE A 42 -7.78 -7.28 5.39
CA ILE A 42 -7.73 -7.08 3.94
C ILE A 42 -6.41 -7.59 3.33
N PRO A 43 -6.39 -7.97 2.04
CA PRO A 43 -5.17 -8.35 1.35
C PRO A 43 -4.17 -7.19 1.24
N VAL A 44 -2.88 -7.52 1.07
CA VAL A 44 -1.77 -6.55 0.97
C VAL A 44 -1.98 -5.56 -0.19
N HIS A 45 -2.35 -6.05 -1.38
CA HIS A 45 -2.64 -5.19 -2.54
C HIS A 45 -3.78 -4.20 -2.24
N SER A 46 -4.90 -4.69 -1.68
CA SER A 46 -6.02 -3.83 -1.30
C SER A 46 -5.64 -2.80 -0.23
N TYR A 47 -4.73 -3.15 0.68
CA TYR A 47 -4.19 -2.22 1.68
C TYR A 47 -3.39 -1.08 1.01
N LEU A 48 -2.52 -1.42 0.04
CA LEU A 48 -1.77 -0.42 -0.74
C LEU A 48 -2.70 0.51 -1.53
N THR A 49 -3.69 -0.04 -2.24
CA THR A 49 -4.71 0.76 -2.95
C THR A 49 -5.45 1.69 -1.99
N ARG A 50 -5.81 1.20 -0.78
CA ARG A 50 -6.48 2.02 0.23
C ARG A 50 -5.61 3.19 0.71
N ILE A 51 -4.31 2.98 0.95
CA ILE A 51 -3.39 4.05 1.33
C ILE A 51 -3.31 5.08 0.20
N ARG A 52 -3.09 4.63 -1.04
CA ARG A 52 -2.97 5.49 -2.23
C ARG A 52 -4.21 6.35 -2.43
N LEU A 53 -5.39 5.75 -2.38
CA LEU A 53 -6.66 6.47 -2.47
C LEU A 53 -6.87 7.46 -1.33
N GLY A 54 -6.52 7.08 -0.10
CA GLY A 54 -6.60 7.99 1.05
C GLY A 54 -5.73 9.23 0.87
N ARG A 55 -4.50 9.05 0.36
CA ARG A 55 -3.55 10.13 0.10
C ARG A 55 -3.99 11.02 -1.06
N ALA A 56 -4.51 10.42 -2.13
CA ALA A 56 -5.08 11.12 -3.27
C ALA A 56 -6.28 11.99 -2.88
N LYS A 57 -7.22 11.45 -2.10
CA LYS A 57 -8.34 12.23 -1.55
C LYS A 57 -7.85 13.42 -0.72
N GLY A 58 -6.84 13.21 0.13
CA GLY A 58 -6.24 14.28 0.91
C GLY A 58 -5.58 15.38 0.05
N GLN A 59 -5.02 15.02 -1.11
CA GLN A 59 -4.46 15.98 -2.07
C GLN A 59 -5.57 16.79 -2.78
N LEU A 60 -6.64 16.12 -3.23
CA LEU A 60 -7.80 16.80 -3.83
C LEU A 60 -8.43 17.80 -2.88
N SER A 61 -8.60 17.44 -1.60
CA SER A 61 -9.14 18.34 -0.58
C SER A 61 -8.25 19.56 -0.30
N ARG A 62 -6.99 19.54 -0.72
CA ARG A 62 -6.04 20.68 -0.61
C ARG A 62 -5.96 21.51 -1.89
N GLY A 63 -6.81 21.27 -2.88
CA GLY A 63 -6.86 22.02 -4.14
C GLY A 63 -5.85 21.56 -5.20
N VAL A 64 -5.19 20.41 -5.01
CA VAL A 64 -4.40 19.79 -6.08
C VAL A 64 -5.38 19.36 -7.19
N GLY A 65 -5.12 19.77 -8.43
CA GLY A 65 -6.01 19.51 -9.56
C GLY A 65 -6.29 18.03 -9.75
N ALA A 66 -7.52 17.69 -10.14
CA ALA A 66 -7.97 16.31 -10.32
C ALA A 66 -7.10 15.51 -11.32
N ALA A 67 -6.58 16.18 -12.35
CA ALA A 67 -5.67 15.57 -13.33
C ALA A 67 -4.30 15.18 -12.72
N GLU A 68 -3.74 16.02 -11.84
CA GLU A 68 -2.47 15.72 -11.17
C GLU A 68 -2.64 14.60 -10.14
N THR A 69 -3.78 14.57 -9.45
CA THR A 69 -4.09 13.47 -8.53
C THR A 69 -4.30 12.15 -9.28
N ALA A 70 -4.98 12.17 -10.43
CA ALA A 70 -5.21 10.99 -11.25
C ALA A 70 -3.90 10.37 -11.75
N LEU A 71 -2.93 11.18 -12.19
CA LEU A 71 -1.59 10.71 -12.57
C LEU A 71 -0.87 9.98 -11.43
N ARG A 72 -1.08 10.41 -10.18
CA ARG A 72 -0.46 9.79 -8.99
C ARG A 72 -1.21 8.58 -8.45
N VAL A 73 -2.40 8.26 -8.95
CA VAL A 73 -3.20 7.11 -8.50
C VAL A 73 -3.27 6.03 -9.57
N VAL A 74 -3.53 6.42 -10.82
CA VAL A 74 -3.79 5.50 -11.94
C VAL A 74 -2.53 4.71 -12.32
N PHE A 75 -1.33 5.30 -12.21
CA PHE A 75 -0.08 4.61 -12.57
C PHE A 75 0.36 3.52 -11.58
N PHE A 76 -0.28 3.41 -10.42
CA PHE A 76 0.15 2.49 -9.37
C PHE A 76 -0.70 1.22 -9.25
N ASP A 77 -1.83 1.17 -9.95
CA ASP A 77 -2.77 0.03 -9.95
C ASP A 77 -2.70 -0.81 -11.25
N GLN A 78 -1.67 -0.62 -12.10
CA GLN A 78 -1.37 -1.52 -13.24
C GLN A 78 -0.33 -2.58 -12.89
#